data_AF-A0A3N5SFA6-F1
#
_entry.id   AF-A0A3N5SFA6-F1
#
_cell.length_a   1.000
_cell.length_b   1.000
_cell.length_c   1.000
_cell.angle_alpha   90.00
_cell.angle_beta   90.00
_cell.angle_gamma   90.00
#
_symmetry.space_group_name_H-M   'P 1'
#
loop_
_entity.id
_entity.type
_entity.pdbx_description
1 polymer ?
#
loop_
_entity_poly.entity_id
_entity_poly.type
_entity_poly.pdbx_seq_one_letter_code
_entity_poly.pdbx_strand_id
1 'polypeptide(L)'
;MKKTSVIVSALIFFSGVMATGVMAACYSFSSESEIKVCVPGDSFSDRKKAQEICKKAKGSDCGNVTSYSSSCHSNSGKCYDQNGNASRSLSGY
;
A
#
# COMPACT_ATOMS: atom_id res chain seq x y z
N MET A 1 -51.44 32.96 13.90
CA MET A 1 -52.17 31.67 13.82
C MET A 1 -51.22 30.60 13.31
N LYS A 2 -51.23 29.43 13.96
CA LYS A 2 -50.38 28.25 13.74
C LYS A 2 -50.35 27.81 12.27
N LYS A 3 -49.20 27.28 11.83
CA LYS A 3 -49.05 25.88 11.35
C LYS A 3 -47.60 25.60 10.97
N THR A 4 -46.95 24.81 11.82
CA THR A 4 -45.74 24.04 11.57
C THR A 4 -45.94 23.07 10.41
N SER A 5 -44.98 23.00 9.48
CA SER A 5 -44.77 21.81 8.65
C SER A 5 -43.27 21.52 8.58
N VAL A 6 -42.84 20.66 9.50
CA VAL A 6 -41.62 19.89 9.42
C VAL A 6 -41.84 18.80 8.38
N ILE A 7 -41.00 18.72 7.35
CA ILE A 7 -40.83 17.48 6.57
C ILE A 7 -39.34 17.19 6.52
N VAL A 8 -38.93 16.31 7.41
CA VAL A 8 -37.67 15.59 7.39
C VAL A 8 -37.74 14.62 6.20
N SER A 9 -36.86 14.77 5.21
CA SER A 9 -36.57 13.68 4.27
C SER A 9 -35.07 13.45 4.28
N ALA A 10 -34.69 12.57 5.21
CA ALA A 10 -33.44 11.85 5.19
C ALA A 10 -33.44 10.91 3.98
N LEU A 11 -32.62 11.22 2.97
CA LEU A 11 -32.21 10.24 1.97
C LEU A 11 -30.76 9.90 2.22
N ILE A 12 -30.61 8.89 3.08
CA ILE A 12 -29.39 8.16 3.29
C ILE A 12 -29.20 7.25 2.08
N PHE A 13 -28.39 7.67 1.11
CA PHE A 13 -27.76 6.73 0.19
C PHE A 13 -26.31 6.52 0.63
N PHE A 14 -26.17 5.63 1.60
CA PHE A 14 -24.92 4.91 1.85
C PHE A 14 -24.67 4.01 0.63
N SER A 15 -24.06 4.57 -0.41
CA SER A 15 -23.40 3.76 -1.42
C SER A 15 -22.17 3.18 -0.75
N GLY A 16 -22.34 1.97 -0.22
CA GLY A 16 -21.27 1.14 0.32
C GLY A 16 -20.15 1.06 -0.70
N VAL A 17 -19.08 1.82 -0.44
CA VAL A 17 -17.78 1.53 -1.00
C VAL A 17 -17.47 0.14 -0.50
N MET A 18 -17.62 -0.84 -1.38
CA MET A 18 -17.03 -2.15 -1.20
C MET A 18 -15.54 -1.88 -1.00
N ALA A 19 -15.10 -1.88 0.25
CA ALA A 19 -13.70 -2.03 0.58
C ALA A 19 -13.33 -3.43 0.12
N THR A 20 -13.06 -3.57 -1.19
CA THR A 20 -12.16 -4.61 -1.66
C THR A 20 -10.90 -4.33 -0.87
N GLY A 21 -10.67 -5.13 0.18
CA GLY A 21 -9.45 -5.04 0.96
C GLY A 21 -8.32 -5.29 -0.01
N VAL A 22 -7.78 -4.20 -0.57
CA VAL A 22 -6.52 -4.19 -1.29
C VAL A 22 -5.55 -4.69 -0.25
N MET A 23 -5.22 -5.98 -0.35
CA MET A 23 -4.19 -6.65 0.44
C MET A 23 -2.89 -5.95 0.08
N ALA A 24 -2.64 -4.80 0.66
CA ALA A 24 -1.39 -4.12 0.44
C ALA A 24 -0.28 -4.97 1.09
N ALA A 25 0.93 -4.84 0.56
CA ALA A 25 2.07 -5.59 1.03
C ALA A 25 3.38 -4.79 0.88
N CYS A 26 4.18 -4.81 1.93
CA CYS A 26 5.59 -4.42 1.95
C CYS A 26 6.47 -5.66 1.78
N TYR A 27 7.12 -5.77 0.63
CA TYR A 27 7.93 -6.91 0.24
C TYR A 27 9.40 -6.75 0.63
N SER A 28 10.01 -7.86 1.05
CA SER A 28 11.48 -8.00 1.17
C SER A 28 12.01 -8.89 0.04
N PHE A 29 13.31 -8.77 -0.27
CA PHE A 29 13.91 -9.44 -1.41
C PHE A 29 15.10 -10.32 -1.02
N SER A 30 15.34 -11.40 -1.77
CA SER A 30 16.35 -12.41 -1.44
C SER A 30 17.78 -11.90 -1.50
N SER A 31 18.05 -10.96 -2.40
CA SER A 31 19.39 -10.40 -2.60
C SER A 31 19.58 -9.05 -1.90
N GLU A 32 18.51 -8.49 -1.32
CA GLU A 32 18.48 -7.18 -0.67
C GLU A 32 17.48 -7.16 0.47
N SER A 33 17.93 -7.55 1.66
CA SER A 33 17.08 -7.61 2.85
C SER A 33 16.83 -6.24 3.49
N GLU A 34 17.68 -5.24 3.21
CA GLU A 34 17.51 -3.87 3.72
C GLU A 34 16.49 -3.05 2.94
N ILE A 35 16.30 -3.35 1.64
CA ILE A 35 15.33 -2.68 0.79
C ILE A 35 13.99 -3.39 0.95
N LYS A 36 12.96 -2.61 1.25
CA LYS A 36 11.59 -3.08 1.27
C LYS A 36 10.72 -2.20 0.40
N VAL A 37 9.78 -2.80 -0.33
CA VAL A 37 8.91 -2.05 -1.24
C VAL A 37 7.45 -2.34 -0.92
N CYS A 38 6.69 -1.29 -0.62
CA CYS A 38 5.28 -1.35 -0.28
C CYS A 38 4.41 -0.97 -1.48
N VAL A 39 3.56 -1.90 -1.92
CA VAL A 39 2.59 -1.69 -2.99
C VAL A 39 1.21 -2.20 -2.55
N PRO A 40 0.11 -1.60 -3.06
CA PRO A 40 -1.23 -2.13 -2.84
C PRO A 40 -1.45 -3.40 -3.68
N GLY A 41 -1.92 -4.48 -3.04
CA GLY A 41 -2.15 -5.78 -3.67
C GLY A 41 -1.05 -6.81 -3.40
N ASP A 42 -1.41 -8.09 -3.49
CA ASP A 42 -0.47 -9.24 -3.43
C ASP A 42 -0.56 -10.16 -4.66
N SER A 43 -0.96 -9.61 -5.79
CA SER A 43 -0.96 -10.36 -7.05
C SER A 43 0.46 -10.55 -7.58
N PHE A 44 0.62 -11.46 -8.55
CA PHE A 44 1.89 -11.64 -9.24
C PHE A 44 2.40 -10.34 -9.91
N SER A 45 1.48 -9.52 -10.44
CA SER A 45 1.81 -8.20 -10.99
C SER A 45 2.32 -7.23 -9.91
N ASP A 46 1.76 -7.26 -8.71
CA ASP A 46 2.18 -6.37 -7.62
C ASP A 46 3.58 -6.74 -7.12
N ARG A 47 3.85 -8.04 -6.99
CA ARG A 47 5.19 -8.56 -6.67
C ARG A 47 6.22 -8.15 -7.73
N LYS A 48 5.88 -8.25 -9.02
CA LYS A 48 6.73 -7.78 -10.11
C LYS A 48 6.99 -6.27 -10.04
N LYS A 49 5.94 -5.47 -9.78
CA LYS A 49 6.08 -4.03 -9.60
C LYS A 49 7.03 -3.70 -8.44
N ALA A 50 6.91 -4.42 -7.33
CA ALA A 50 7.80 -4.26 -6.19
C ALA A 50 9.27 -4.58 -6.54
N GLN A 51 9.51 -5.66 -7.30
CA GLN A 51 10.85 -6.01 -7.80
C GLN A 51 11.43 -4.93 -8.72
N GLU A 52 10.62 -4.35 -9.61
CA GLU A 52 11.05 -3.26 -10.49
C GLU A 52 11.45 -2.00 -9.73
N ILE A 53 10.69 -1.63 -8.70
CA ILE A 53 11.01 -0.48 -7.84
C ILE A 53 12.32 -0.75 -7.10
N CYS A 54 12.49 -1.94 -6.53
CA CYS A 54 13.74 -2.32 -5.86
C CYS A 54 14.93 -2.25 -6.83
N LYS A 55 14.77 -2.80 -8.04
CA LYS A 55 15.80 -2.77 -9.09
C LYS A 55 16.19 -1.35 -9.47
N LYS A 56 15.22 -0.44 -9.60
CA LYS A 56 15.48 0.99 -9.87
C LYS A 56 16.21 1.66 -8.72
N ALA A 57 15.83 1.39 -7.48
CA ALA A 57 16.45 1.96 -6.30
C ALA A 57 17.90 1.49 -6.09
N LYS A 58 18.18 0.21 -6.34
CA LYS A 58 19.52 -0.37 -6.20
C LYS A 58 20.41 -0.20 -7.43
N GLY A 59 19.83 -0.15 -8.62
CA GLY A 59 20.54 -0.21 -9.91
C GLY A 59 20.88 -1.63 -10.37
N SER A 60 20.44 -2.67 -9.65
CA SER A 60 20.60 -4.08 -10.04
C SER A 60 19.47 -4.93 -9.46
N ASP A 61 19.38 -6.19 -9.91
CA ASP A 61 18.31 -7.08 -9.48
C ASP A 61 18.34 -7.34 -7.96
N CYS A 62 17.15 -7.31 -7.34
CA CYS A 62 16.99 -7.57 -5.91
C CYS A 62 16.66 -9.04 -5.60
N GLY A 63 16.50 -9.86 -6.63
CA GLY A 63 16.11 -11.26 -6.52
C GLY A 63 14.61 -11.44 -6.29
N ASN A 64 14.25 -12.62 -5.79
CA ASN A 64 12.86 -13.00 -5.55
C ASN A 64 12.32 -12.31 -4.30
N VAL A 65 11.01 -12.06 -4.28
CA VAL A 65 10.29 -11.68 -3.07
C VAL A 65 10.36 -12.84 -2.07
N THR A 66 10.76 -12.55 -0.83
CA THR A 66 10.95 -13.57 0.22
C THR A 66 9.93 -13.48 1.35
N SER A 67 9.41 -12.28 1.62
CA SER A 67 8.41 -12.06 2.66
C SER A 67 7.56 -10.83 2.34
N TYR A 68 6.38 -10.76 2.95
CA TYR A 68 5.53 -9.58 2.93
C TYR A 68 5.09 -9.22 4.36
N SER A 69 4.84 -7.94 4.58
CA SER A 69 4.28 -7.38 5.82
C SER A 69 3.36 -6.21 5.51
N SER A 70 2.46 -5.83 6.41
CA SER A 70 1.58 -4.65 6.22
C SER A 70 2.27 -3.29 6.46
N SER A 71 3.56 -3.34 6.77
CA SER A 71 4.37 -2.17 7.10
C SER A 71 5.85 -2.44 6.86
N CYS A 72 6.60 -1.36 6.73
CA CYS A 72 8.05 -1.37 6.67
C CYS A 72 8.62 -0.43 7.73
N HIS A 73 9.72 -0.84 8.33
CA HIS A 73 10.63 0.01 9.08
C HIS A 73 12.06 -0.33 8.65
N SER A 74 12.83 0.70 8.29
CA SER A 74 14.23 0.58 7.87
C SER A 74 15.06 1.67 8.54
N ASN A 75 16.09 1.27 9.28
CA ASN A 75 17.03 2.23 9.90
C ASN A 75 17.88 2.96 8.86
N SER A 76 18.02 2.39 7.65
CA SER A 76 18.74 2.97 6.51
C SER A 76 17.82 3.78 5.58
N GLY A 77 16.54 3.99 5.93
CA GLY A 77 15.61 4.81 5.13
C GLY A 77 15.13 4.13 3.85
N LYS A 78 15.30 2.81 3.73
CA LYS A 78 15.09 2.03 2.50
C LYS A 78 13.70 1.35 2.43
N CYS A 79 12.66 1.99 2.97
CA CYS A 79 11.27 1.61 2.68
C CYS A 79 10.78 2.42 1.48
N TYR A 80 10.50 1.77 0.36
CA TYR A 80 10.03 2.44 -0.85
C TYR A 80 8.53 2.25 -1.03
N ASP A 81 7.82 3.31 -1.38
CA ASP A 81 6.42 3.21 -1.76
C ASP A 81 6.26 2.73 -3.22
N GLN A 82 5.01 2.58 -3.66
CA GLN A 82 4.64 2.19 -5.03
C GLN A 82 5.12 3.15 -6.14
N ASN A 83 5.54 4.36 -5.78
CA ASN A 83 6.07 5.38 -6.68
C ASN A 83 7.61 5.40 -6.66
N GLY A 84 8.24 4.62 -5.78
CA GLY A 84 9.70 4.60 -5.58
C GLY A 84 10.21 5.68 -4.63
N ASN A 85 9.35 6.30 -3.81
CA ASN A 85 9.79 7.24 -2.80
C ASN A 85 10.32 6.51 -1.58
N ALA A 86 11.55 6.83 -1.18
CA ALA A 86 12.17 6.27 0.01
C ALA A 86 11.63 6.93 1.30
N SER A 87 11.48 6.14 2.34
CA SER A 87 11.02 6.55 3.66
C SER A 87 11.64 5.66 4.73
N ARG A 88 11.73 6.19 5.95
CA ARG A 88 12.18 5.38 7.10
C ARG A 88 11.15 4.33 7.49
N SER A 89 9.88 4.64 7.35
CA SER A 89 8.79 3.74 7.69
C SER A 89 7.59 4.00 6.80
N LEU A 90 6.88 2.93 6.46
CA LEU A 90 5.61 2.94 5.75
C LEU A 90 4.66 2.00 6.48
N SER A 91 3.39 2.34 6.57
CA SER A 91 2.36 1.54 7.24
C SER A 91 1.02 1.71 6.53
N GLY A 92 0.08 0.81 6.83
CA GLY A 92 -1.21 0.78 6.14
C GLY A 92 -1.12 0.22 4.72
N TYR A 93 -0.03 -0.48 4.45
CA TYR A 93 0.09 -1.35 3.30
C TYR A 93 -0.08 -2.79 3.78
#